data_AF-A0A973JJ27-F1
#
_entry.id   AF-A0A973JJ27-F1
#
_cell.length_a   1.000
_cell.length_b   1.000
_cell.length_c   1.000
_cell.angle_alpha   90.00
_cell.angle_beta   90.00
_cell.angle_gamma   90.00
#
_symmetry.space_group_name_H-M   'P 1'
#
loop_
_entity.id
_entity.type
_entity.pdbx_description
1 polymer ?
#
loop_
_entity_poly.entity_id
_entity_poly.type
_entity_poly.pdbx_seq_one_letter_code
_entity_poly.pdbx_strand_id
1 'polypeptide(L)'
;GMFGVVDETNWQVCDQSPAAGSALTETPRLTVDRSCGDDAEEAPAASSEPSEPGVEATPSDPAAITAASDPTFAAILTEGDYCSDTIAQFAADHQGATIEFDGSVVAMSSHDGATTRYDILLAAGDFSETSQAGPAFQFNDVNTTSDMHWTNESATGTVGVGDNLQIVATVGQFDEASCLFLIDPAATSFR
;
A
#
# COMPACT_ATOMS: atom_id res chain seq x y z
N GLY A 1 -43.48 20.40 -15.35
CA GLY A 1 -42.60 20.54 -14.18
C GLY A 1 -41.57 21.57 -14.52
N MET A 2 -41.56 22.67 -13.78
CA MET A 2 -40.74 23.87 -13.97
C MET A 2 -39.29 23.56 -13.60
N PHE A 3 -38.37 23.84 -14.52
CA PHE A 3 -36.93 23.69 -14.31
C PHE A 3 -36.45 24.73 -13.30
N GLY A 4 -35.76 24.24 -12.27
CA GLY A 4 -35.20 25.04 -11.18
C GLY A 4 -34.14 26.02 -11.68
N VAL A 5 -34.18 27.21 -11.09
CA VAL A 5 -33.37 28.38 -11.37
C VAL A 5 -31.88 28.08 -11.13
N VAL A 6 -31.03 28.47 -12.08
CA VAL A 6 -29.57 28.50 -11.94
C VAL A 6 -29.22 29.56 -10.89
N ASP A 7 -28.55 29.15 -9.82
CA ASP A 7 -28.01 30.05 -8.79
C ASP A 7 -26.73 30.70 -9.34
N GLU A 8 -26.84 31.94 -9.83
CA GLU A 8 -25.72 32.80 -10.21
C GLU A 8 -24.88 33.11 -8.96
N THR A 9 -23.89 32.28 -8.70
CA THR A 9 -23.15 32.34 -7.45
C THR A 9 -22.12 33.49 -7.53
N ASN A 10 -22.06 34.34 -6.51
CA ASN A 10 -21.18 35.52 -6.45
C ASN A 10 -19.73 35.12 -6.09
N TRP A 11 -18.96 34.63 -7.05
CA TRP A 11 -17.53 34.31 -6.85
C TRP A 11 -16.64 35.47 -7.32
N GLN A 12 -15.65 35.86 -6.51
CA GLN A 12 -14.61 36.83 -6.87
C GLN A 12 -13.26 36.12 -6.94
N VAL A 13 -12.44 36.48 -7.93
CA VAL A 13 -11.03 36.05 -8.00
C VAL A 13 -10.27 36.81 -6.92
N CYS A 14 -9.73 36.08 -5.95
CA CYS A 14 -8.92 36.65 -4.88
C CYS A 14 -7.45 36.71 -5.23
N ASP A 15 -6.94 35.75 -6.01
CA ASP A 15 -5.55 35.76 -6.46
C ASP A 15 -5.37 35.02 -7.80
N GLN A 16 -4.37 35.45 -8.57
CA GLN A 16 -3.99 34.79 -9.82
C GLN A 16 -2.46 34.72 -9.89
N SER A 17 -1.94 33.53 -10.16
CA SER A 17 -0.52 33.31 -10.38
C SER A 17 -0.28 32.64 -11.74
N PRO A 18 0.59 33.19 -12.60
CA PRO A 18 1.32 34.45 -12.42
C PRO A 18 0.42 35.67 -12.63
N ALA A 19 0.80 36.83 -12.06
CA ALA A 19 0.00 38.05 -12.14
C ALA A 19 -0.30 38.45 -13.59
N ALA A 20 -1.50 38.99 -13.83
CA ALA A 20 -1.94 39.38 -15.18
C ALA A 20 -0.89 40.26 -15.89
N GLY A 21 -0.46 39.81 -17.07
CA GLY A 21 0.58 40.47 -17.86
C GLY A 21 2.00 39.89 -17.71
N SER A 22 2.18 38.89 -16.83
CA SER A 22 3.46 38.17 -16.68
C SER A 22 3.62 37.04 -17.70
N ALA A 23 4.87 36.69 -18.02
CA ALA A 23 5.17 35.56 -18.90
C ALA A 23 4.74 34.23 -18.25
N LEU A 24 4.02 33.39 -18.99
CA LEU A 24 3.56 32.08 -18.53
C LEU A 24 4.71 31.07 -18.58
N THR A 25 5.51 31.02 -17.52
CA THR A 25 6.57 30.00 -17.35
C THR A 25 6.07 28.75 -16.62
N GLU A 26 4.89 28.81 -16.02
CA GLU A 26 4.25 27.75 -15.24
C GLU A 26 2.74 27.70 -15.53
N THR A 27 2.07 26.61 -15.13
CA THR A 27 0.63 26.45 -15.31
C THR A 27 -0.14 27.47 -14.46
N PRO A 28 -0.99 28.33 -15.06
CA PRO A 28 -1.66 29.39 -14.33
C PRO A 28 -2.66 28.81 -13.32
N ARG A 29 -2.69 29.42 -12.13
CA ARG A 29 -3.61 29.08 -11.03
C ARG A 29 -4.44 30.30 -10.66
N LEU A 30 -5.72 30.06 -10.42
CA LEU A 30 -6.70 31.06 -10.03
C LEU A 30 -7.39 30.60 -8.74
N THR A 31 -7.37 31.48 -7.74
CA THR A 31 -8.08 31.26 -6.48
C THR A 31 -9.33 32.13 -6.47
N VAL A 32 -10.49 31.52 -6.32
CA VAL A 32 -11.80 32.20 -6.28
C VAL A 32 -12.50 31.91 -4.96
N ASP A 33 -12.98 32.97 -4.32
CA ASP A 33 -13.69 32.90 -3.04
C ASP A 33 -14.88 33.87 -3.02
N ARG A 34 -15.76 33.69 -2.03
CA ARG A 34 -16.98 34.52 -1.89
C ARG A 34 -16.73 35.88 -1.23
N SER A 35 -15.58 36.05 -0.59
CA SER A 35 -15.12 37.32 0.00
C SER A 35 -13.64 37.19 0.36
N CYS A 36 -12.78 38.03 -0.23
CA CYS A 36 -11.36 38.06 0.14
C CYS A 36 -11.26 38.84 1.46
N GLY A 37 -10.99 38.16 2.57
CA GLY A 37 -10.83 38.77 3.89
C GLY A 37 -9.46 39.43 4.02
N ASP A 38 -9.46 40.69 4.42
CA ASP A 38 -8.28 41.55 4.60
C ASP A 38 -7.87 41.51 6.08
N ASP A 39 -6.76 40.83 6.39
CA ASP A 39 -6.04 41.00 7.65
C ASP A 39 -4.53 40.96 7.35
N ALA A 40 -4.01 42.17 7.18
CA ALA A 40 -2.59 42.47 7.12
C ALA A 40 -2.03 42.68 8.52
N GLU A 41 -0.90 42.05 8.85
CA GLU A 41 0.02 42.63 9.84
C GLU A 41 1.49 42.39 9.43
N GLU A 42 2.26 43.46 9.46
CA GLU A 42 3.59 43.69 8.88
C GLU A 42 4.77 43.24 9.79
N ALA A 43 5.75 42.54 9.17
CA ALA A 43 7.22 42.70 9.24
C ALA A 43 8.01 42.52 10.60
N PRO A 44 9.36 42.30 10.60
CA PRO A 44 10.31 42.27 9.48
C PRO A 44 11.28 41.05 9.44
N ALA A 45 12.15 41.09 8.43
CA ALA A 45 13.09 40.08 7.92
C ALA A 45 14.14 39.53 8.89
N ALA A 46 14.46 38.24 8.71
CA ALA A 46 15.80 37.68 8.94
C ALA A 46 16.09 36.51 7.98
N SER A 47 17.04 36.74 7.08
CA SER A 47 18.11 35.85 6.61
C SER A 47 17.80 34.37 6.29
N SER A 48 17.76 34.11 4.98
CA SER A 48 18.16 32.91 4.22
C SER A 48 18.80 31.73 4.97
N GLU A 49 18.11 30.59 4.96
CA GLU A 49 18.70 29.27 4.67
C GLU A 49 17.58 28.38 4.06
N PRO A 50 17.80 27.61 2.98
CA PRO A 50 16.78 26.74 2.42
C PRO A 50 16.62 25.53 3.35
N SER A 51 15.59 25.53 4.19
CA SER A 51 15.09 24.28 4.75
C SER A 51 14.30 23.56 3.65
N GLU A 52 14.71 22.32 3.37
CA GLU A 52 13.99 21.37 2.53
C GLU A 52 12.50 21.38 2.84
N PRO A 53 11.62 21.28 1.83
CA PRO A 53 10.18 21.32 2.04
C PRO A 53 9.77 20.18 2.99
N GLY A 54 9.30 20.58 4.17
CA GLY A 54 8.62 19.71 5.11
C GLY A 54 7.45 19.04 4.40
N VAL A 55 7.45 17.71 4.43
CA VAL A 55 6.36 16.90 3.94
C VAL A 55 5.13 17.23 4.79
N GLU A 56 4.17 17.95 4.22
CA GLU A 56 2.83 18.08 4.79
C GLU A 56 2.19 16.69 4.81
N ALA A 57 2.23 16.06 5.99
CA ALA A 57 1.57 14.79 6.24
C ALA A 57 0.04 15.01 6.25
N THR A 58 -0.57 14.82 5.08
CA THR A 58 -1.98 14.41 4.96
C THR A 58 -2.19 13.19 5.88
N PRO A 59 -3.35 13.00 6.56
CA PRO A 59 -3.57 11.80 7.37
C PRO A 59 -3.49 10.58 6.46
N SER A 60 -2.32 9.96 6.45
CA SER A 60 -1.96 8.83 5.62
C SER A 60 -2.57 7.61 6.27
N ASP A 61 -3.25 6.76 5.49
CA ASP A 61 -3.32 5.35 5.83
C ASP A 61 -1.92 4.89 6.26
N PRO A 62 -1.79 4.04 7.31
CA PRO A 62 -0.49 3.57 7.74
C PRO A 62 0.22 2.96 6.54
N ALA A 63 1.36 3.55 6.18
CA ALA A 63 2.13 3.09 5.02
C ALA A 63 2.52 1.62 5.21
N ALA A 64 2.44 0.83 4.14
CA ALA A 64 2.81 -0.58 4.18
C ALA A 64 4.29 -0.74 4.56
N ILE A 65 4.55 -1.72 5.42
CA ILE A 65 5.89 -2.15 5.79
C ILE A 65 6.48 -2.92 4.60
N THR A 66 7.56 -2.41 4.04
CA THR A 66 8.28 -3.01 2.91
C THR A 66 9.71 -3.33 3.33
N ALA A 67 10.39 -4.19 2.56
CA ALA A 67 11.82 -4.46 2.75
C ALA A 67 12.69 -3.20 2.62
N ALA A 68 12.21 -2.16 1.94
CA ALA A 68 12.92 -0.89 1.81
C ALA A 68 12.74 0.02 3.05
N SER A 69 11.57 -0.05 3.70
CA SER A 69 11.25 0.80 4.86
C SER A 69 11.61 0.17 6.20
N ASP A 70 11.65 -1.16 6.28
CA ASP A 70 11.88 -1.89 7.53
C ASP A 70 13.00 -2.94 7.37
N PRO A 71 14.14 -2.75 8.06
CA PRO A 71 15.27 -3.67 7.96
C PRO A 71 15.02 -5.02 8.63
N THR A 72 14.12 -5.10 9.63
CA THR A 72 13.74 -6.36 10.26
C THR A 72 12.92 -7.18 9.29
N PHE A 73 11.95 -6.55 8.61
CA PHE A 73 11.18 -7.21 7.56
C PHE A 73 12.10 -7.69 6.43
N ALA A 74 13.00 -6.84 5.95
CA ALA A 74 13.99 -7.22 4.93
C ALA A 74 14.85 -8.42 5.36
N ALA A 75 15.28 -8.46 6.63
CA ALA A 75 16.06 -9.55 7.17
C ALA A 75 15.26 -10.87 7.16
N ILE A 76 14.03 -10.86 7.68
CA ILE A 76 13.24 -12.10 7.74
C ILE A 76 12.92 -12.64 6.36
N LEU A 77 12.71 -11.81 5.33
CA LEU A 77 12.46 -12.28 3.95
C LEU A 77 13.62 -13.08 3.34
N THR A 78 14.83 -12.99 3.93
CA THR A 78 16.03 -13.69 3.47
C THR A 78 16.56 -14.72 4.47
N GLU A 79 15.87 -14.91 5.60
CA GLU A 79 16.22 -15.85 6.65
C GLU A 79 16.22 -17.29 6.11
N GLY A 80 17.23 -18.09 6.48
CA GLY A 80 17.30 -19.49 6.03
C GLY A 80 16.44 -20.45 6.85
N ASP A 81 16.06 -20.04 8.06
CA ASP A 81 15.20 -20.79 8.97
C ASP A 81 13.80 -20.14 9.03
N TYR A 82 12.84 -20.74 8.32
CA TYR A 82 11.47 -20.25 8.24
C TYR A 82 10.69 -20.37 9.56
N CYS A 83 11.24 -21.08 10.56
CA CYS A 83 10.63 -21.25 11.88
C CYS A 83 11.40 -20.51 12.99
N SER A 84 12.19 -19.49 12.63
CA SER A 84 13.01 -18.77 13.60
C SER A 84 12.18 -17.91 14.55
N ASP A 85 12.69 -17.73 15.78
CA ASP A 85 12.10 -16.82 16.78
C ASP A 85 11.98 -15.37 16.26
N THR A 86 12.88 -14.95 15.37
CA THR A 86 12.84 -13.61 14.75
C THR A 86 11.58 -13.42 13.91
N ILE A 87 11.16 -14.46 13.19
CA ILE A 87 9.94 -14.44 12.38
C ILE A 87 8.71 -14.36 13.30
N ALA A 88 8.68 -15.18 14.36
CA ALA A 88 7.61 -15.17 15.35
C ALA A 88 7.49 -13.80 16.04
N GLN A 89 8.63 -13.20 16.43
CA GLN A 89 8.68 -11.87 17.02
C GLN A 89 8.18 -10.80 16.07
N PHE A 90 8.60 -10.81 14.80
CA PHE A 90 8.12 -9.87 13.81
C PHE A 90 6.59 -9.95 13.65
N ALA A 91 6.04 -11.16 13.54
CA ALA A 91 4.59 -11.34 13.44
C ALA A 91 3.85 -10.78 14.67
N ALA A 92 4.38 -11.00 15.88
CA ALA A 92 3.80 -10.49 17.11
C ALA A 92 3.86 -8.96 17.23
N ASP A 93 5.00 -8.36 16.90
CA ASP A 93 5.23 -6.92 17.02
C ASP A 93 4.44 -6.12 15.97
N HIS A 94 4.19 -6.72 14.81
CA HIS A 94 3.51 -6.08 13.68
C HIS A 94 2.10 -6.62 13.42
N GLN A 95 1.49 -7.36 14.36
CA GLN A 95 0.16 -7.92 14.18
C GLN A 95 -0.87 -6.83 13.81
N GLY A 96 -1.61 -7.04 12.74
CA GLY A 96 -2.59 -6.10 12.19
C GLY A 96 -1.99 -4.97 11.34
N ALA A 97 -0.66 -4.87 11.23
CA ALA A 97 -0.02 -3.94 10.31
C ALA A 97 -0.11 -4.44 8.86
N THR A 98 -0.02 -3.54 7.91
CA THR A 98 0.07 -3.89 6.48
C THR A 98 1.53 -4.08 6.08
N ILE A 99 1.83 -5.20 5.42
CA ILE A 99 3.10 -5.47 4.76
C ILE A 99 2.92 -5.51 3.25
N GLU A 100 3.98 -5.18 2.52
CA GLU A 100 4.04 -5.29 1.07
C GLU A 100 5.36 -5.93 0.64
N PHE A 101 5.28 -6.95 -0.21
CA PHE A 101 6.43 -7.68 -0.73
C PHE A 101 6.14 -8.36 -2.06
N ASP A 102 7.21 -8.59 -2.82
CA ASP A 102 7.20 -9.51 -3.94
C ASP A 102 7.26 -10.94 -3.42
N GLY A 103 6.38 -11.82 -3.91
CA GLY A 103 6.36 -13.22 -3.53
C GLY A 103 5.93 -14.15 -4.64
N SER A 104 5.84 -15.44 -4.32
CA SER A 104 5.43 -16.48 -5.25
C SER A 104 4.62 -17.58 -4.59
N VAL A 105 3.70 -18.18 -5.34
CA VAL A 105 2.89 -19.30 -4.87
C VAL A 105 3.70 -20.58 -4.94
N VAL A 106 3.98 -21.18 -3.79
CA VAL A 106 4.84 -22.37 -3.68
C VAL A 106 4.06 -23.65 -3.40
N ALA A 107 2.90 -23.53 -2.74
CA ALA A 107 1.97 -24.63 -2.59
C ALA A 107 0.54 -24.11 -2.50
N MET A 108 -0.42 -24.96 -2.89
CA MET A 108 -1.83 -24.61 -2.84
C MET A 108 -2.65 -25.89 -2.64
N SER A 109 -3.54 -25.87 -1.65
CA SER A 109 -4.44 -26.98 -1.33
C SER A 109 -5.84 -26.48 -1.05
N SER A 110 -6.85 -27.31 -1.29
CA SER A 110 -8.22 -27.01 -0.87
C SER A 110 -8.32 -26.93 0.66
N HIS A 111 -8.89 -25.85 1.18
CA HIS A 111 -9.15 -25.70 2.61
C HIS A 111 -10.29 -26.64 3.04
N ASP A 112 -10.03 -27.56 3.97
CA ASP A 112 -11.01 -28.52 4.51
C ASP A 112 -11.84 -29.27 3.45
N GLY A 113 -11.25 -29.53 2.28
CA GLY A 113 -11.91 -30.22 1.15
C GLY A 113 -12.92 -29.38 0.37
N ALA A 114 -12.96 -28.07 0.61
CA ALA A 114 -13.76 -27.13 -0.19
C ALA A 114 -13.28 -27.08 -1.64
N THR A 115 -14.19 -26.76 -2.56
CA THR A 115 -13.86 -26.68 -4.01
C THR A 115 -13.47 -25.28 -4.46
N THR A 116 -13.67 -24.27 -3.62
CA THR A 116 -13.49 -22.85 -3.95
C THR A 116 -12.70 -22.08 -2.89
N ARG A 117 -12.21 -22.76 -1.85
CA ARG A 117 -11.46 -22.18 -0.74
C ARG A 117 -10.13 -22.89 -0.63
N TYR A 118 -9.07 -22.15 -0.40
CA TYR A 118 -7.71 -22.65 -0.50
C TYR A 118 -6.85 -22.16 0.64
N ASP A 119 -5.90 -23.00 1.02
CA ASP A 119 -4.72 -22.60 1.77
C ASP A 119 -3.58 -22.44 0.77
N ILE A 120 -3.06 -21.22 0.66
CA ILE A 120 -2.05 -20.83 -0.32
C ILE A 120 -0.78 -20.51 0.43
N LEU A 121 0.28 -21.29 0.17
CA LEU A 121 1.60 -21.06 0.72
C LEU A 121 2.40 -20.16 -0.23
N LEU A 122 3.01 -19.14 0.34
CA LEU A 122 3.73 -18.10 -0.36
C LEU A 122 5.17 -18.02 0.16
N ALA A 123 6.10 -17.79 -0.76
CA ALA A 123 7.49 -17.47 -0.44
C ALA A 123 7.81 -16.03 -0.83
N ALA A 124 8.87 -15.47 -0.23
CA ALA A 124 9.41 -14.19 -0.64
C ALA A 124 10.17 -14.30 -1.97
N GLY A 125 10.00 -13.31 -2.84
CA GLY A 125 10.64 -13.22 -4.15
C GLY A 125 10.03 -14.15 -5.21
N ASP A 126 10.74 -14.22 -6.34
CA ASP A 126 10.33 -15.03 -7.49
C ASP A 126 10.37 -16.53 -7.20
N PHE A 127 9.47 -17.27 -7.83
CA PHE A 127 9.33 -18.70 -7.69
C PHE A 127 10.64 -19.43 -8.04
N SER A 128 11.04 -20.34 -7.15
CA SER A 128 12.19 -21.20 -7.36
C SER A 128 11.89 -22.61 -6.85
N GLU A 129 12.23 -23.61 -7.67
CA GLU A 129 12.10 -25.03 -7.29
C GLU A 129 13.16 -25.47 -6.26
N THR A 130 14.21 -24.68 -6.07
CA THR A 130 15.40 -25.08 -5.29
C THR A 130 15.78 -24.11 -4.18
N SER A 131 15.09 -22.98 -4.07
CA SER A 131 15.40 -21.94 -3.09
C SER A 131 14.12 -21.39 -2.51
N GLN A 132 14.03 -21.38 -1.20
CA GLN A 132 12.94 -20.74 -0.48
C GLN A 132 13.52 -20.17 0.80
N ALA A 133 13.54 -18.84 0.88
CA ALA A 133 14.02 -18.12 2.04
C ALA A 133 12.86 -17.36 2.68
N GLY A 134 13.06 -17.05 3.95
CA GLY A 134 12.12 -16.34 4.79
C GLY A 134 10.96 -17.16 5.29
N PRO A 135 9.91 -16.49 5.81
CA PRO A 135 8.77 -17.16 6.40
C PRO A 135 7.99 -17.97 5.38
N ALA A 136 7.38 -19.04 5.87
CA ALA A 136 6.32 -19.75 5.17
C ALA A 136 5.01 -18.94 5.32
N PHE A 137 4.85 -17.91 4.49
CA PHE A 137 3.63 -17.09 4.49
C PHE A 137 2.43 -17.90 4.02
N GLN A 138 1.27 -17.70 4.64
CA GLN A 138 0.05 -18.40 4.24
C GLN A 138 -1.15 -17.47 4.20
N PHE A 139 -1.86 -17.51 3.06
CA PHE A 139 -3.27 -17.15 3.01
C PHE A 139 -4.09 -18.39 3.35
N ASN A 140 -4.79 -18.33 4.48
CA ASN A 140 -5.60 -19.45 4.96
C ASN A 140 -7.07 -19.25 4.59
N ASP A 141 -7.73 -20.29 4.10
CA ASP A 141 -9.16 -20.29 3.79
C ASP A 141 -9.64 -19.14 2.87
N VAL A 142 -8.91 -18.90 1.77
CA VAL A 142 -9.22 -17.82 0.81
C VAL A 142 -9.90 -18.34 -0.45
N ASN A 143 -10.87 -17.59 -0.97
CA ASN A 143 -11.38 -17.75 -2.32
C ASN A 143 -10.52 -16.98 -3.32
N THR A 144 -9.96 -17.70 -4.29
CA THR A 144 -9.00 -17.16 -5.26
C THR A 144 -9.58 -16.13 -6.23
N THR A 145 -10.89 -15.96 -6.27
CA THR A 145 -11.58 -14.99 -7.14
C THR A 145 -12.11 -13.78 -6.41
N SER A 146 -12.52 -13.91 -5.13
CA SER A 146 -13.13 -12.82 -4.37
C SER A 146 -12.24 -12.24 -3.27
N ASP A 147 -11.44 -13.07 -2.62
CA ASP A 147 -10.79 -12.69 -1.35
C ASP A 147 -9.36 -12.17 -1.58
N MET A 148 -8.77 -12.46 -2.75
CA MET A 148 -7.42 -12.03 -3.10
C MET A 148 -7.31 -10.53 -3.39
N HIS A 149 -8.44 -9.85 -3.68
CA HIS A 149 -8.47 -8.43 -4.07
C HIS A 149 -7.52 -8.10 -5.24
N TRP A 150 -7.71 -8.81 -6.36
CA TRP A 150 -6.91 -8.63 -7.56
C TRP A 150 -6.95 -7.21 -8.11
N THR A 151 -5.77 -6.65 -8.38
CA THR A 151 -5.62 -5.31 -8.98
C THR A 151 -5.24 -5.35 -10.45
N ASN A 152 -4.90 -6.54 -10.97
CA ASN A 152 -4.73 -6.81 -12.39
C ASN A 152 -5.31 -8.19 -12.77
N GLU A 153 -5.43 -8.42 -14.07
CA GLU A 153 -5.91 -9.70 -14.61
C GLU A 153 -4.76 -10.70 -14.72
N SER A 154 -5.05 -11.97 -14.45
CA SER A 154 -4.12 -13.07 -14.71
C SER A 154 -3.96 -13.33 -16.22
N ALA A 155 -2.74 -13.61 -16.68
CA ALA A 155 -2.51 -14.06 -18.06
C ALA A 155 -3.12 -15.44 -18.36
N THR A 156 -3.21 -16.30 -17.34
CA THR A 156 -3.74 -17.67 -17.43
C THR A 156 -5.20 -17.76 -16.96
N GLY A 157 -5.72 -16.69 -16.37
CA GLY A 157 -7.07 -16.59 -15.83
C GLY A 157 -7.23 -17.15 -14.40
N THR A 158 -6.20 -17.79 -13.84
CA THR A 158 -6.24 -18.40 -12.50
C THR A 158 -4.88 -18.32 -11.83
N VAL A 159 -4.85 -18.04 -10.52
CA VAL A 159 -3.64 -18.19 -9.70
C VAL A 159 -3.34 -19.67 -9.44
N GLY A 160 -2.06 -20.04 -9.42
CA GLY A 160 -1.57 -21.37 -9.09
C GLY A 160 -0.09 -21.40 -8.71
N VAL A 161 0.39 -22.60 -8.36
CA VAL A 161 1.80 -22.82 -8.01
C VAL A 161 2.71 -22.40 -9.16
N GLY A 162 3.73 -21.61 -8.85
CA GLY A 162 4.67 -21.05 -9.82
C GLY A 162 4.41 -19.59 -10.19
N ASP A 163 3.23 -19.04 -9.84
CA ASP A 163 2.93 -17.64 -10.12
C ASP A 163 3.70 -16.70 -9.20
N ASN A 164 4.24 -15.63 -9.78
CA ASN A 164 4.88 -14.52 -9.07
C ASN A 164 3.87 -13.39 -8.86
N LEU A 165 3.81 -12.88 -7.64
CA LEU A 165 2.81 -11.92 -7.21
C LEU A 165 3.46 -10.73 -6.50
N GLN A 166 2.88 -9.55 -6.67
CA GLN A 166 3.02 -8.46 -5.71
C GLN A 166 1.92 -8.66 -4.67
N ILE A 167 2.29 -8.68 -3.39
CA ILE A 167 1.39 -8.97 -2.28
C ILE A 167 1.37 -7.79 -1.33
N VAL A 168 0.18 -7.26 -1.07
CA VAL A 168 -0.11 -6.39 0.06
C VAL A 168 -1.04 -7.15 0.98
N ALA A 169 -0.63 -7.33 2.23
CA ALA A 169 -1.36 -8.17 3.18
C ALA A 169 -1.32 -7.61 4.60
N THR A 170 -2.31 -7.96 5.40
CA THR A 170 -2.32 -7.66 6.83
C THR A 170 -1.61 -8.79 7.58
N VAL A 171 -0.71 -8.43 8.48
CA VAL A 171 0.01 -9.37 9.36
C VAL A 171 -0.97 -10.03 10.31
N GLY A 172 -1.10 -11.35 10.22
CA GLY A 172 -1.85 -12.17 11.14
C GLY A 172 -0.96 -12.69 12.28
N GLN A 173 -1.11 -13.97 12.60
CA GLN A 173 -0.33 -14.63 13.65
C GLN A 173 0.74 -15.54 13.04
N PHE A 174 1.81 -15.79 13.79
CA PHE A 174 2.71 -16.90 13.50
C PHE A 174 2.28 -18.13 14.30
N ASP A 175 1.94 -19.21 13.60
CA ASP A 175 1.66 -20.51 14.23
C ASP A 175 2.96 -21.28 14.43
N GLU A 176 3.46 -21.30 15.66
CA GLU A 176 4.69 -21.99 16.04
C GLU A 176 4.63 -23.51 15.85
N ALA A 177 3.44 -24.13 15.88
CA ALA A 177 3.31 -25.57 15.74
C ALA A 177 3.50 -26.03 14.29
N SER A 178 3.05 -25.22 13.33
CA SER A 178 3.20 -25.47 11.90
C SER A 178 4.28 -24.61 11.23
N CYS A 179 4.89 -23.67 11.97
CA CYS A 179 5.82 -22.67 11.45
C CYS A 179 5.23 -21.84 10.30
N LEU A 180 3.95 -21.49 10.38
CA LEU A 180 3.24 -20.75 9.33
C LEU A 180 3.04 -19.29 9.75
N PHE A 181 3.42 -18.38 8.88
CA PHE A 181 3.16 -16.96 9.05
C PHE A 181 1.83 -16.63 8.35
N LEU A 182 0.75 -16.57 9.13
CA LEU A 182 -0.57 -16.24 8.62
C LEU A 182 -0.65 -14.75 8.27
N ILE A 183 -1.13 -14.47 7.07
CA ILE A 183 -1.38 -13.12 6.56
C ILE A 183 -2.72 -13.09 5.85
N ASP A 184 -3.38 -11.94 5.82
CA ASP A 184 -4.66 -11.76 5.14
C ASP A 184 -4.48 -10.88 3.90
N PRO A 185 -4.91 -11.32 2.71
CA PRO A 185 -4.74 -10.54 1.48
C PRO A 185 -5.51 -9.21 1.56
N ALA A 186 -4.82 -8.11 1.28
CA ALA A 186 -5.41 -6.78 1.17
C ALA A 186 -5.47 -6.32 -0.28
N ALA A 187 -4.42 -6.60 -1.07
CA ALA A 187 -4.38 -6.45 -2.52
C ALA A 187 -3.33 -7.38 -3.12
N THR A 188 -3.63 -7.98 -4.26
CA THR A 188 -2.67 -8.81 -4.99
C THR A 188 -2.64 -8.48 -6.47
N SER A 189 -1.49 -8.69 -7.10
CA SER A 189 -1.35 -8.64 -8.56
C SER A 189 -0.31 -9.62 -9.06
N PHE A 190 -0.49 -10.08 -10.31
CA PHE A 190 0.52 -10.85 -11.03
C PHE A 190 1.68 -9.96 -11.45
N ARG A 191 2.90 -10.50 -11.39
CA ARG A 191 4.16 -9.85 -11.83
C ARG A 191 4.64 -10.39 -13.17
#